data_AF-A0A956WEN7-F1
#
_entry.id   AF-A0A956WEN7-F1
#
_cell.length_a   1.000
_cell.length_b   1.000
_cell.length_c   1.000
_cell.angle_alpha   90.00
_cell.angle_beta   90.00
_cell.angle_gamma   90.00
#
_symmetry.space_group_name_H-M   'P 1'
#
loop_
_entity.id
_entity.type
_entity.pdbx_description
1 polymer ?
#
loop_
_entity_poly.entity_id
_entity_poly.type
_entity_poly.pdbx_seq_one_letter_code
_entity_poly.pdbx_strand_id
1 'polypeptide(L)'
;VADAQDVPRDAFQRTTAVFIRLQGIPTLDALNDPDAPHFTGTDEEIARFLRDVAAAGIDHIQIVVDPITVPGVERLCRIVETL
;
A
#
# COMPACT_ATOMS: atom_id res chain seq x y z
N VAL A 1 21.23 15.62 4.81
CA VAL A 1 20.30 14.48 4.73
C VAL A 1 20.32 13.87 6.12
N ALA A 2 19.25 14.03 6.90
CA ALA A 2 19.24 13.55 8.27
C ALA A 2 19.19 12.02 8.27
N ASP A 3 20.12 11.40 8.98
CA ASP A 3 20.15 9.95 9.25
C ASP A 3 18.83 9.52 9.90
N ALA A 4 18.32 8.37 9.48
CA ALA A 4 17.21 7.69 10.12
C ALA A 4 17.67 7.14 11.50
N GLN A 5 17.87 8.02 12.48
CA GLN A 5 18.27 7.66 13.82
C GLN A 5 17.05 7.35 14.70
N ASP A 6 17.10 6.18 15.35
CA ASP A 6 16.38 5.75 16.55
C ASP A 6 14.92 6.23 16.68
N VAL A 7 14.07 5.77 15.76
CA VAL A 7 12.62 5.79 15.99
C VAL A 7 12.29 4.69 17.02
N PRO A 8 11.68 5.03 18.17
CA PRO A 8 11.30 4.04 19.18
C PRO A 8 10.47 2.90 18.57
N ARG A 9 10.74 1.64 18.93
CA ARG A 9 10.03 0.47 18.35
C ARG A 9 8.51 0.55 18.51
N ASP A 10 8.07 1.16 19.60
CA ASP A 10 6.68 1.46 19.94
C ASP A 10 6.02 2.47 19.00
N ALA A 11 6.78 3.35 18.34
CA ALA A 11 6.24 4.21 17.28
C ALA A 11 5.79 3.40 16.05
N PHE A 12 6.30 2.18 15.86
CA PHE A 12 5.88 1.27 14.80
C PHE A 12 4.85 0.23 15.26
N GLN A 13 4.43 0.20 16.53
CA GLN A 13 3.62 -0.90 17.08
C GLN A 13 2.24 -1.07 16.42
N ARG A 14 1.88 -0.22 15.46
CA ARG A 14 0.66 -0.33 14.64
C ARG A 14 0.91 0.10 13.19
N THR A 15 2.13 -0.08 12.69
CA THR A 15 2.47 0.18 11.29
C THR A 15 2.63 -1.12 10.52
N THR A 16 2.03 -1.22 9.33
CA THR A 16 2.28 -2.33 8.39
C THR A 16 2.59 -1.83 6.98
N ALA A 17 3.25 -2.67 6.19
CA ALA A 17 3.44 -2.42 4.76
C ALA A 17 2.52 -3.35 3.96
N VAL A 18 1.84 -2.80 2.96
CA VAL A 18 0.98 -3.54 2.04
C VAL A 18 1.44 -3.31 0.61
N PHE A 19 1.39 -4.37 -0.19
CA PHE A 19 1.68 -4.31 -1.62
C PHE A 19 0.38 -4.47 -2.40
N ILE A 20 0.02 -3.45 -3.18
CA ILE A 20 -1.19 -3.41 -4.01
C ILE A 20 -0.80 -3.38 -5.48
N ARG A 21 -1.31 -4.34 -6.25
CA ARG A 21 -1.19 -4.35 -7.72
C ARG A 21 -2.50 -3.88 -8.35
N LEU A 22 -2.43 -2.80 -9.12
CA LEU A 22 -3.57 -2.19 -9.78
C LEU A 22 -3.79 -2.81 -11.16
N GLN A 23 -4.99 -3.34 -11.39
CA GLN A 23 -5.37 -3.88 -12.68
C GLN A 23 -5.54 -2.78 -13.74
N GLY A 24 -5.16 -3.04 -14.99
CA GLY A 24 -5.42 -2.13 -16.11
C GLY A 24 -4.42 -0.98 -16.26
N ILE A 25 -3.33 -0.97 -15.47
CA ILE A 25 -2.19 -0.07 -15.67
C ILE A 25 -0.95 -0.93 -15.97
N PRO A 26 -0.18 -0.65 -17.05
CA PRO A 26 0.99 -1.46 -17.41
C PRO A 26 2.06 -1.49 -16.30
N THR A 27 2.51 -2.69 -15.92
CA THR A 27 3.58 -2.89 -14.93
C THR A 27 4.94 -2.48 -15.51
N LEU A 28 5.81 -1.94 -14.65
CA LEU A 28 7.24 -1.82 -14.95
C LEU A 28 7.93 -3.02 -14.30
N ASP A 29 8.18 -4.08 -15.09
CA ASP A 29 8.75 -5.36 -14.62
C ASP A 29 10.13 -5.24 -13.92
N ALA A 30 10.74 -4.06 -13.93
CA ALA A 30 12.11 -3.82 -13.51
C ALA A 30 12.37 -3.82 -11.97
N LEU A 31 11.33 -3.93 -11.13
CA LEU A 31 11.48 -3.82 -9.66
C LEU A 31 10.79 -4.93 -8.85
N ASN A 32 10.16 -5.92 -9.49
CA ASN A 32 9.35 -6.91 -8.78
C ASN A 32 10.09 -8.24 -8.60
N ASP A 33 10.20 -8.70 -7.35
CA ASP A 33 10.13 -10.13 -7.06
C ASP A 33 8.73 -10.60 -7.49
N PRO A 34 8.57 -11.45 -8.52
CA PRO A 34 7.27 -11.90 -8.99
C PRO A 34 6.49 -12.67 -7.91
N ASP A 35 7.17 -13.18 -6.89
CA ASP A 35 6.60 -13.96 -5.80
C ASP A 35 6.25 -13.13 -4.56
N ALA A 36 6.49 -11.81 -4.58
CA ALA A 36 6.12 -10.93 -3.48
C ALA A 36 4.59 -10.97 -3.24
N PRO A 37 4.13 -11.26 -2.01
CA PRO A 37 2.71 -11.26 -1.69
C PRO A 37 2.10 -9.89 -1.96
N HIS A 38 1.04 -9.86 -2.77
CA HIS A 38 0.36 -8.64 -3.15
C HIS A 38 -1.15 -8.85 -3.15
N PHE A 39 -1.88 -7.77 -2.91
CA PHE A 39 -3.32 -7.72 -3.09
C PHE A 39 -3.67 -7.20 -4.48
N THR A 40 -4.59 -7.87 -5.17
CA THR A 40 -5.18 -7.43 -6.44
C THR A 40 -6.69 -7.57 -6.35
N GLY A 41 -7.43 -6.57 -6.81
CA GLY A 41 -8.90 -6.59 -6.83
C GLY A 41 -9.48 -5.33 -7.46
N THR A 42 -10.80 -5.17 -7.37
CA THR A 42 -11.50 -3.93 -7.71
C THR A 42 -11.20 -2.82 -6.71
N ASP A 43 -11.56 -1.58 -7.04
CA ASP A 43 -11.38 -0.43 -6.14
C ASP A 43 -12.11 -0.65 -4.80
N GLU A 44 -13.31 -1.24 -4.83
CA GLU A 44 -14.09 -1.58 -3.64
C GLU A 44 -13.44 -2.70 -2.81
N GLU A 45 -12.84 -3.68 -3.47
CA GLU A 45 -12.13 -4.77 -2.79
C GLU A 45 -10.85 -4.28 -2.12
N ILE A 46 -10.11 -3.37 -2.79
CA ILE A 46 -8.95 -2.69 -2.19
C ILE A 46 -9.41 -1.84 -1.00
N ALA A 47 -10.49 -1.07 -1.13
CA ALA A 47 -11.02 -0.28 -0.02
C ALA A 47 -11.41 -1.16 1.17
N ARG A 48 -12.09 -2.29 0.91
CA ARG A 48 -12.42 -3.29 1.94
C ARG A 48 -11.17 -3.79 2.64
N PHE A 49 -10.16 -4.23 1.88
CA PHE A 49 -8.89 -4.71 2.42
C PHE A 49 -8.23 -3.68 3.35
N LEU A 50 -8.20 -2.41 2.97
CA LEU A 50 -7.64 -1.34 3.80
C LEU A 50 -8.45 -1.12 5.09
N ARG A 51 -9.79 -1.23 5.04
CA ARG A 51 -10.62 -1.19 6.27
C ARG A 51 -10.37 -2.40 7.17
N ASP A 52 -10.16 -3.58 6.61
CA ASP A 52 -9.85 -4.79 7.38
C ASP A 52 -8.48 -4.67 8.07
N VAL A 53 -7.50 -4.04 7.42
CA VAL A 53 -6.20 -3.71 8.02
C VAL A 53 -6.39 -2.77 9.22
N ALA A 54 -7.20 -1.71 9.07
CA ALA A 54 -7.50 -0.81 10.17
C ALA A 54 -8.26 -1.52 11.32
N ALA A 55 -9.22 -2.39 10.99
CA ALA A 55 -9.97 -3.19 11.96
C ALA A 55 -9.08 -4.18 12.74
N ALA A 56 -7.92 -4.56 12.19
CA ALA A 56 -6.90 -5.34 12.88
C ALA A 56 -6.05 -4.51 13.87
N GLY A 57 -6.34 -3.22 14.05
CA GLY A 57 -5.63 -2.32 14.98
C GLY A 57 -4.37 -1.69 14.41
N ILE A 58 -4.24 -1.65 13.09
CA ILE A 58 -3.15 -0.96 12.39
C ILE A 58 -3.57 0.50 12.15
N ASP A 59 -2.78 1.43 12.69
CA ASP A 59 -3.04 2.87 12.64
C ASP A 59 -2.26 3.56 11.48
N HIS A 60 -1.19 2.92 10.99
CA HIS A 60 -0.35 3.44 9.91
C HIS A 60 -0.07 2.37 8.85
N ILE A 61 -0.19 2.74 7.57
CA ILE A 61 0.14 1.84 6.46
C ILE A 61 1.14 2.49 5.51
N GLN A 62 2.12 1.70 5.06
CA GLN A 62 2.95 2.03 3.90
C GLN A 62 2.44 1.22 2.72
N ILE A 63 2.15 1.88 1.60
CA ILE A 63 1.62 1.22 0.41
C ILE A 63 2.67 1.23 -0.69
N VAL A 64 3.05 0.05 -1.15
CA VAL A 64 3.72 -0.13 -2.44
C VAL A 64 2.63 -0.33 -3.49
N VAL A 65 2.62 0.48 -4.54
CA VAL A 65 1.64 0.39 -5.64
C VAL A 65 2.34 -0.10 -6.90
N ASP A 66 1.84 -1.14 -7.56
CA ASP A 66 2.35 -1.59 -8.85
C ASP A 66 1.26 -1.47 -9.91
N PRO A 67 1.45 -0.66 -10.96
CA PRO A 67 2.65 0.14 -11.25
C PRO A 67 2.76 1.44 -10.44
N ILE A 68 4.00 1.81 -10.08
CA ILE A 68 4.34 3.09 -9.42
C ILE A 68 4.31 4.22 -10.47
N THR A 69 3.12 4.60 -10.89
CA THR A 69 2.87 5.65 -11.89
C THR A 69 1.93 6.71 -11.35
N VAL A 70 1.93 7.92 -11.93
CA VAL A 70 1.01 9.00 -11.53
C VAL A 70 -0.46 8.54 -11.59
N PRO A 71 -0.97 7.92 -12.67
CA PRO A 71 -2.34 7.43 -12.70
C PRO A 71 -2.63 6.34 -11.66
N GLY A 72 -1.64 5.51 -11.33
CA GLY A 72 -1.76 4.48 -10.29
C GLY A 72 -1.90 5.11 -8.90
N VAL A 73 -1.07 6.12 -8.59
CA VAL A 73 -1.17 6.88 -7.34
C VAL A 73 -2.50 7.64 -7.26
N GLU A 74 -2.92 8.31 -8.34
CA GLU A 74 -4.21 9.02 -8.37
C GLU A 74 -5.40 8.08 -8.17
N ARG A 75 -5.36 6.86 -8.74
CA ARG A 75 -6.38 5.85 -8.50
C ARG A 75 -6.40 5.39 -7.05
N LEU A 76 -5.22 5.13 -6.47
CA LEU A 76 -5.10 4.76 -5.06
C LEU A 76 -5.64 5.87 -4.15
N CYS A 77 -5.35 7.15 -4.43
CA CYS A 77 -5.90 8.28 -3.68
C CYS A 77 -7.43 8.27 -3.69
N ARG A 78 -8.06 8.08 -4.85
CA ARG A 78 -9.53 7.99 -4.95
C ARG A 78 -10.11 6.86 -4.12
N ILE A 79 -9.44 5.70 -4.08
CA ILE A 79 -9.86 4.58 -3.22
C ILE A 79 -9.78 4.97 -1.75
N VAL A 80 -8.67 5.58 -1.33
CA VAL A 80 -8.45 6.01 0.06
C VAL A 80 -9.47 7.06 0.50
N GLU A 81 -9.89 7.97 -0.38
CA GLU A 81 -10.93 8.97 -0.11
C GLU A 81 -12.32 8.35 0.19
N THR A 82 -12.53 7.08 -0.13
CA THR A 82 -13.78 6.36 0.18
C THR A 82 -13.77 5.63 1.52
N LEU A 83 -12.63 5.59 2.23
CA LEU A 83 -12.46 4.77 3.43
C LEU A 83 -13.25 5.26 4.64
#